data_AF-A0A8R1IHJ7-F1
#
_entry.id   AF-A0A8R1IHJ7-F1
#
_cell.length_a   1.000
_cell.length_b   1.000
_cell.length_c   1.000
_cell.angle_alpha   90.00
_cell.angle_beta   90.00
_cell.angle_gamma   90.00
#
_symmetry.space_group_name_H-M   'P 1'
#
loop_
_entity.id
_entity.type
_entity.pdbx_description
1 polymer ?
#
loop_
_entity_poly.entity_id
_entity_poly.type
_entity_poly.pdbx_seq_one_letter_code
_entity_poly.pdbx_strand_id
1 'polypeptide(L)'
;MLLTSLLVLVLSSHSLARNVDYTEFLQKYNYLPRGNNQLSSTSLTEALKNMQRMAGLEETGDLDERTLRMMERPRWWTPGCWRN
;
A
#
# COMPACT_ATOMS: atom_id res chain seq x y z
N MET A 1 -5.42 -0.31 -42.64
CA MET A 1 -5.61 0.87 -41.76
C MET A 1 -6.65 0.67 -40.66
N LEU A 2 -7.46 -0.42 -40.66
CA LEU A 2 -8.40 -0.73 -39.57
C LEU A 2 -7.79 -1.63 -38.46
N LEU A 3 -6.85 -2.52 -38.82
CA LEU A 3 -6.16 -3.42 -37.87
C LEU A 3 -5.26 -2.68 -36.87
N THR A 4 -4.70 -1.54 -37.28
CA THR A 4 -3.88 -0.68 -36.40
C THR A 4 -4.73 0.01 -35.33
N SER A 5 -5.98 0.35 -35.63
CA SER A 5 -6.89 0.99 -34.66
C SER A 5 -7.33 0.04 -33.55
N LEU A 6 -7.47 -1.25 -33.85
CA LEU A 6 -7.83 -2.25 -32.83
C LEU A 6 -6.67 -2.50 -31.84
N LEU A 7 -5.42 -2.50 -32.32
CA LEU A 7 -4.22 -2.65 -31.49
C LEU A 7 -4.06 -1.51 -30.47
N VAL A 8 -4.41 -0.28 -30.85
CA VAL A 8 -4.33 0.91 -29.98
C VAL A 8 -5.38 0.88 -28.86
N LEU A 9 -6.57 0.31 -29.13
CA LEU A 9 -7.62 0.17 -28.12
C LEU A 9 -7.27 -0.87 -27.04
N VAL A 10 -6.57 -1.95 -27.39
CA VAL A 10 -6.13 -2.98 -26.41
C VAL A 10 -5.01 -2.47 -25.49
N LEU A 11 -4.14 -1.58 -26.00
CA LEU A 11 -3.09 -0.93 -25.20
C LEU A 11 -3.61 0.17 -24.27
N SER A 12 -4.88 0.56 -24.40
CA SER A 12 -5.51 1.60 -23.56
C SER A 12 -6.09 1.06 -22.26
N SER A 13 -6.04 -0.26 -22.02
CA SER A 13 -6.31 -0.87 -20.72
C SER A 13 -5.14 -0.68 -19.75
N HIS A 14 -4.67 0.55 -19.58
CA HIS A 14 -3.93 0.88 -18.38
C HIS A 14 -4.99 0.97 -17.29
N SER A 15 -5.08 -0.09 -16.48
CA SER A 15 -5.88 -0.12 -15.27
C SER A 15 -5.58 1.14 -14.46
N LEU A 16 -6.43 2.16 -14.60
CA LEU A 16 -6.58 3.25 -13.64
C LEU A 16 -7.25 2.67 -12.39
N ALA A 17 -6.69 1.59 -11.86
CA ALA A 17 -6.90 1.25 -10.47
C ALA A 17 -6.40 2.47 -9.73
N ARG A 18 -7.33 3.21 -9.12
CA ARG A 18 -7.03 4.27 -8.17
C ARG A 18 -6.33 3.59 -7.00
N ASN A 19 -5.04 3.34 -7.19
CA ASN A 19 -4.19 2.69 -6.24
C ASN A 19 -4.01 3.75 -5.16
N VAL A 20 -4.80 3.63 -4.07
CA VAL A 20 -4.46 4.32 -2.84
C VAL A 20 -3.01 3.96 -2.62
N ASP A 21 -2.10 4.95 -2.69
CA ASP A 21 -0.69 4.67 -2.58
C ASP A 21 -0.40 4.24 -1.15
N TYR A 22 -0.59 2.95 -0.91
CA TYR A 22 -0.37 2.29 0.36
C TYR A 22 1.11 2.36 0.73
N THR A 23 2.00 2.56 -0.26
CA THR A 23 3.41 2.78 0.01
C THR A 23 3.62 4.15 0.66
N GLU A 24 2.93 5.20 0.20
CA GLU A 24 2.95 6.50 0.89
C GLU A 24 2.43 6.39 2.33
N PHE A 25 1.36 5.63 2.55
CA PHE A 25 0.84 5.38 3.89
C PHE A 25 1.85 4.65 4.77
N LEU A 26 2.37 3.52 4.30
CA LEU A 26 3.34 2.72 5.05
C LEU A 26 4.62 3.53 5.33
N GLN A 27 5.04 4.38 4.40
CA GLN A 27 6.15 5.30 4.59
C GLN A 27 5.84 6.43 5.57
N LYS A 28 4.63 7.01 5.51
CA LYS A 28 4.17 8.07 6.41
C LYS A 28 4.16 7.59 7.86
N TYR A 29 3.82 6.33 8.09
CA TYR A 29 3.79 5.71 9.42
C TYR A 29 5.04 4.87 9.73
N ASN A 30 6.10 5.00 8.93
CA ASN A 30 7.41 4.37 9.14
C ASN A 30 7.40 2.82 9.19
N TYR A 31 6.41 2.18 8.57
CA TYR A 31 6.41 0.73 8.30
C TYR A 31 7.33 0.36 7.13
N LEU A 32 7.47 1.29 6.17
CA LEU A 32 8.32 1.14 5.00
C LEU A 32 9.28 2.34 4.94
N PRO A 33 10.60 2.15 4.86
CA PRO A 33 11.51 3.27 4.75
C PRO A 33 11.43 3.93 3.38
N ARG A 34 11.71 5.23 3.34
CA ARG A 34 11.72 6.03 2.11
C ARG A 34 13.07 5.91 1.41
N GLY A 35 13.14 5.17 0.30
CA GLY A 35 14.29 5.16 -0.61
C GLY A 35 14.71 3.78 -1.12
N ASN A 36 15.43 3.75 -2.25
CA ASN A 36 16.01 2.55 -2.88
C ASN A 36 17.15 1.89 -2.08
N ASN A 37 17.35 2.28 -0.82
CA ASN A 37 18.47 1.75 -0.04
C ASN A 37 18.17 0.30 0.32
N GLN A 38 18.85 -0.58 -0.41
CA GLN A 38 19.02 -2.03 -0.26
C GLN A 38 19.25 -2.54 1.18
N LEU A 39 19.48 -1.65 2.15
CA LEU A 39 19.55 -1.96 3.58
C LEU A 39 18.20 -2.17 4.25
N SER A 40 17.09 -1.80 3.61
CA SER A 40 15.74 -2.14 4.08
C SER A 40 15.28 -3.44 3.44
N SER A 41 15.62 -4.58 4.05
CA SER A 41 15.10 -5.88 3.62
C SER A 41 13.63 -6.11 4.01
N THR A 42 12.97 -5.14 4.65
CA THR A 42 11.54 -5.24 4.99
C THR A 42 10.73 -5.31 3.71
N SER A 43 10.23 -6.50 3.39
CA SER A 43 9.32 -6.70 2.28
C SER A 43 8.02 -5.95 2.54
N LEU A 44 7.33 -5.56 1.47
CA LEU A 44 6.02 -4.93 1.56
C LEU A 44 5.05 -5.75 2.43
N THR A 45 5.08 -7.07 2.28
CA THR A 45 4.29 -8.02 3.06
C THR A 45 4.57 -7.92 4.56
N GLU A 46 5.83 -7.82 4.97
CA GLU A 46 6.18 -7.69 6.39
C GLU A 46 5.80 -6.30 6.94
N ALA A 47 5.92 -5.24 6.13
CA ALA A 47 5.42 -3.92 6.49
C ALA A 47 3.88 -3.92 6.70
N LEU A 48 3.15 -4.63 5.84
CA LEU A 48 1.70 -4.80 5.96
C LEU A 48 1.32 -5.59 7.20
N LYS A 49 1.97 -6.72 7.48
CA LYS A 49 1.72 -7.50 8.70
C LYS A 49 1.98 -6.69 9.97
N ASN A 50 3.07 -5.94 10.02
CA ASN A 50 3.37 -5.07 11.16
C ASN A 50 2.28 -4.01 11.36
N MET A 51 1.80 -3.42 10.28
CA MET A 51 0.71 -2.45 10.33
C MET A 51 -0.60 -3.10 10.80
N GLN A 52 -0.95 -4.27 10.25
CA GLN A 52 -2.13 -5.04 10.62
C GLN A 52 -2.12 -5.43 12.10
N ARG A 53 -1.00 -5.97 12.59
CA ARG A 53 -0.81 -6.31 14.02
C ARG A 53 -1.08 -5.13 14.92
N MET A 54 -0.45 -4.00 14.61
CA MET A 54 -0.59 -2.78 15.39
C MET A 54 -2.00 -2.16 15.28
N ALA A 55 -2.72 -2.44 14.20
CA ALA A 55 -4.12 -2.06 14.01
C ALA A 55 -5.13 -3.03 14.64
N GLY A 56 -4.68 -4.16 15.19
CA GLY A 56 -5.56 -5.24 15.66
C GLY A 56 -6.29 -5.98 14.53
N LEU A 57 -5.74 -5.94 13.32
CA LEU A 57 -6.21 -6.71 12.17
C LEU A 57 -5.50 -8.07 12.09
N GLU A 58 -6.08 -8.98 11.32
CA GLU A 58 -5.44 -10.24 10.96
C GLU A 58 -4.18 -9.98 10.11
N GLU A 59 -3.07 -10.65 10.45
CA GLU A 59 -1.75 -10.46 9.81
C GLU A 59 -1.66 -11.21 8.47
N THR A 60 -2.51 -10.86 7.51
CA THR A 60 -2.52 -11.49 6.18
C THR A 60 -1.30 -11.10 5.35
N GLY A 61 -0.74 -9.91 5.58
CA GLY A 61 0.30 -9.33 4.72
C GLY A 61 -0.21 -8.88 3.35
N ASP A 62 -1.53 -8.93 3.15
CA ASP A 62 -2.21 -8.55 1.93
C ASP A 62 -3.04 -7.28 2.13
N LEU A 63 -3.28 -6.55 1.04
CA LEU A 63 -4.19 -5.41 1.01
C LEU A 63 -5.64 -5.88 0.90
N ASP A 64 -6.13 -6.57 1.92
CA ASP A 64 -7.54 -6.96 2.02
C ASP A 64 -8.45 -5.74 2.26
N GLU A 65 -9.75 -5.89 2.00
CA GLU A 65 -10.68 -4.77 2.17
C GLU A 65 -10.70 -4.19 3.59
N ARG A 66 -10.44 -5.02 4.61
CA ARG A 66 -10.37 -4.56 6.01
C ARG A 66 -9.15 -3.67 6.23
N THR A 67 -8.01 -4.05 5.65
CA THR A 67 -6.77 -3.27 5.63
C THR A 67 -6.99 -1.94 4.92
N LEU A 68 -7.62 -1.93 3.75
CA LEU A 68 -7.92 -0.69 3.02
C LEU A 68 -8.85 0.24 3.81
N ARG A 69 -9.96 -0.29 4.35
CA ARG A 69 -10.88 0.46 5.22
C ARG A 69 -10.19 1.03 6.46
N MET A 70 -9.18 0.34 6.99
CA MET A 70 -8.37 0.86 8.10
C MET A 70 -7.51 2.05 7.64
N MET A 71 -6.84 1.92 6.49
CA MET A 71 -5.96 2.97 5.96
C MET A 71 -6.69 4.27 5.64
N GLU A 72 -7.97 4.18 5.26
CA GLU A 72 -8.83 5.34 4.95
C GLU A 72 -9.24 6.18 6.17
N ARG A 73 -9.15 5.63 7.38
CA ARG A 73 -9.60 6.33 8.59
C ARG A 73 -8.64 7.46 8.95
N PRO A 74 -9.13 8.70 9.19
CA PRO A 74 -8.28 9.78 9.65
C PRO A 74 -7.72 9.43 11.03
N ARG A 75 -6.39 9.25 11.10
CA ARG A 75 -5.70 8.94 12.36
C ARG A 75 -5.17 10.23 12.98
N TRP A 76 -5.62 10.54 14.20
CA TRP A 76 -5.02 11.59 15.01
C TRP A 76 -3.66 11.11 15.52
N TRP A 77 -2.60 11.82 15.13
CA TRP A 77 -1.24 11.50 15.54
C TRP A 77 -1.03 11.92 17.00
N THR A 78 -1.34 11.02 17.93
CA THR A 78 -0.84 11.16 19.30
C THR A 78 0.50 10.43 19.39
N PRO A 79 1.62 11.13 19.66
CA PRO A 79 2.92 10.47 19.82
C PRO A 79 2.87 9.50 21.02
N GLY A 80 2.99 8.20 20.73
CA GLY A 80 2.97 7.13 21.73
C GLY A 80 2.04 5.96 21.42
N CYS A 81 1.00 6.15 20.60
CA CYS A 81 0.04 5.08 20.27
C CYS A 81 0.57 4.03 19.27
N TRP A 82 1.73 4.28 18.66
CA TRP A 82 2.36 3.42 17.66
C TRP A 82 3.88 3.30 17.86
N ARG A 83 4.33 3.25 19.12
CA ARG A 83 5.73 2.92 19.42
C ARG A 83 5.78 1.41 19.69
N ASN A 84 6.38 0.67 18.77
CA ASN A 84 6.76 -0.73 18.94
C ASN A 84 7.81 -0.85 20.05
#